data_AF-A0A950V485-F1
#
_entry.id   AF-A0A950V485-F1
#
_cell.length_a   1.000
_cell.length_b   1.000
_cell.length_c   1.000
_cell.angle_alpha   90.00
_cell.angle_beta   90.00
_cell.angle_gamma   90.00
#
_symmetry.space_group_name_H-M   'P 1'
#
loop_
_entity.id
_entity.type
_entity.pdbx_description
1 polymer ?
#
loop_
_entity_poly.entity_id
_entity_poly.type
_entity_poly.pdbx_seq_one_letter_code
_entity_poly.pdbx_strand_id
1 'polypeptide(L)'
;MRLTRNQVRWSVALVALAASCIPTLGQTALPDINAGFQQMYNLDFAGAHNTFQHWEQSHPDDPMGPVSDAAAYLFSEFNRLRILEFDLFTEDEKFEKRPKLAPDPAVRTLFETELSRGDQLANRQVSASPNNEEALLALVFANGLRSDYAAMIEKKNLAALNYSKASRQVAEKLLSQSPSCYDAYLAVGIENYLLSLHAAPIRWLLRMGGAQTDKDEGIAKLKLTATKGHYLAPFARLLLAVAALRDKDQHTARDLLAGLSQEFPRNDLYRKELARIQSPPQAGSSASAR
;
A
#
# COMPACT_ATOMS: atom_id res chain seq x y z
N MET A 1 78.52 15.84 -57.73
CA MET A 1 77.53 16.92 -57.96
C MET A 1 76.58 16.93 -56.77
N ARG A 2 76.76 17.87 -55.81
CA ARG A 2 75.84 18.29 -54.72
C ARG A 2 75.38 17.18 -53.72
N LEU A 3 75.18 17.35 -52.42
CA LEU A 3 75.36 18.39 -51.40
C LEU A 3 75.12 17.66 -50.04
N THR A 4 76.10 17.66 -49.15
CA THR A 4 76.04 18.00 -47.70
C THR A 4 75.10 17.32 -46.67
N ARG A 5 75.74 17.01 -45.52
CA ARG A 5 75.42 17.36 -44.11
C ARG A 5 74.53 16.47 -43.21
N ASN A 6 75.21 16.01 -42.14
CA ASN A 6 74.87 16.09 -40.70
C ASN A 6 73.55 15.48 -40.18
N GLN A 7 73.62 14.41 -39.37
CA GLN A 7 73.84 14.43 -37.90
C GLN A 7 72.72 15.19 -37.16
N VAL A 8 71.71 14.50 -36.59
CA VAL A 8 71.10 14.84 -35.30
C VAL A 8 70.50 13.60 -34.63
N ARG A 9 70.81 13.49 -33.34
CA ARG A 9 70.47 12.53 -32.28
C ARG A 9 68.96 12.26 -32.14
N TRP A 10 68.58 11.00 -31.94
CA TRP A 10 67.23 10.62 -31.49
C TRP A 10 67.13 10.80 -29.98
N SER A 11 66.43 11.84 -29.55
CA SER A 11 65.99 11.99 -28.16
C SER A 11 64.62 11.34 -28.01
N VAL A 12 64.54 10.25 -27.26
CA VAL A 12 63.26 9.63 -26.85
C VAL A 12 62.65 10.51 -25.76
N ALA A 13 61.57 11.22 -26.09
CA ALA A 13 60.73 11.91 -25.12
C ALA A 13 59.74 10.89 -24.53
N LEU A 14 59.94 10.53 -23.26
CA LEU A 14 59.01 9.76 -22.45
C LEU A 14 57.88 10.69 -22.01
N VAL A 15 56.71 10.58 -22.64
CA VAL A 15 55.48 11.22 -22.18
C VAL A 15 54.85 10.28 -21.14
N ALA A 16 54.98 10.64 -19.86
CA ALA A 16 54.25 10.00 -18.78
C ALA A 16 52.78 10.48 -18.82
N LEU A 17 51.87 9.64 -19.32
CA LEU A 17 50.43 9.83 -19.08
C LEU A 17 50.14 9.45 -17.63
N ALA A 18 50.04 10.46 -16.76
CA ALA A 18 49.42 10.29 -15.46
C ALA A 18 47.91 10.08 -15.68
N ALA A 19 47.46 8.83 -15.55
CA ALA A 19 46.04 8.52 -15.50
C ALA A 19 45.46 9.08 -14.20
N SER A 20 44.84 10.25 -14.27
CA SER A 20 44.03 10.78 -13.19
C SER A 20 42.79 9.90 -13.03
N CYS A 21 42.80 9.01 -12.02
CA CYS A 21 41.58 8.41 -11.51
C CYS A 21 40.68 9.53 -10.97
N ILE A 22 39.69 9.94 -11.75
CA ILE A 22 38.57 10.72 -11.24
C ILE A 22 37.72 9.72 -10.44
N PRO A 23 37.56 9.89 -9.11
CA PRO A 23 36.59 9.08 -8.38
C PRO A 23 35.20 9.43 -8.90
N THR A 24 34.54 8.47 -9.53
CA THR A 24 33.10 8.54 -9.78
C THR A 24 32.42 8.66 -8.42
N LEU A 25 31.99 9.87 -8.07
CA LEU A 25 31.01 10.10 -7.00
C LEU A 25 29.87 9.11 -7.24
N GLY A 26 29.61 8.26 -6.25
CA GLY A 26 28.62 7.19 -6.35
C GLY A 26 27.31 7.75 -6.91
N GLN A 27 26.85 7.17 -8.01
CA GLN A 27 25.47 7.36 -8.43
C GLN A 27 24.62 6.87 -7.27
N THR A 28 24.02 7.79 -6.53
CA THR A 28 22.91 7.48 -5.66
C THR A 28 21.88 6.81 -6.56
N ALA A 29 21.70 5.50 -6.42
CA ALA A 29 20.67 4.78 -7.17
C ALA A 29 19.34 5.51 -6.89
N LEU A 30 18.59 5.81 -7.96
CA LEU A 30 17.29 6.44 -7.81
C LEU A 30 16.44 5.61 -6.85
N PRO A 31 15.68 6.24 -5.94
CA PRO A 31 14.86 5.50 -5.00
C PRO A 31 13.85 4.65 -5.77
N ASP A 32 13.90 3.35 -5.50
CA ASP A 32 12.97 2.35 -6.03
C ASP A 32 11.54 2.63 -5.52
N ILE A 33 10.51 2.30 -6.30
CA ILE A 33 9.10 2.48 -5.92
C ILE A 33 8.79 1.82 -4.57
N ASN A 34 9.49 0.73 -4.25
CA ASN A 34 9.41 0.03 -2.96
C ASN A 34 9.74 0.93 -1.75
N ALA A 35 10.66 1.88 -1.92
CA ALA A 35 10.98 2.84 -0.86
C ALA A 35 9.77 3.73 -0.52
N GLY A 36 8.94 4.07 -1.52
CA GLY A 36 7.71 4.83 -1.31
C GLY A 36 6.69 4.08 -0.45
N PHE A 37 6.50 2.78 -0.71
CA PHE A 37 5.64 1.93 0.13
C PHE A 37 6.18 1.80 1.56
N GLN A 38 7.49 1.61 1.73
CA GLN A 38 8.13 1.56 3.05
C GLN A 38 7.97 2.88 3.83
N GLN A 39 8.04 4.01 3.14
CA GLN A 39 7.77 5.34 3.71
C GLN A 39 6.30 5.47 4.14
N MET A 40 5.34 5.08 3.29
CA MET A 40 3.92 5.07 3.64
C MET A 40 3.62 4.23 4.88
N TYR A 41 4.16 3.01 4.97
CA TYR A 41 3.98 2.14 6.13
C TYR A 41 4.62 2.69 7.40
N ASN A 42 5.63 3.57 7.26
CA ASN A 42 6.22 4.36 8.34
C ASN A 42 5.53 5.72 8.58
N LEU A 43 4.39 5.98 7.92
CA LEU A 43 3.63 7.25 7.97
C LEU A 43 4.39 8.47 7.44
N ASP A 44 5.48 8.26 6.68
CA ASP A 44 6.22 9.31 5.98
C ASP A 44 5.60 9.57 4.59
N PHE A 45 4.40 10.14 4.58
CA PHE A 45 3.66 10.39 3.35
C PHE A 45 4.35 11.42 2.44
N ALA A 46 5.01 12.43 3.03
CA ALA A 46 5.77 13.41 2.25
C ALA A 46 6.98 12.75 1.56
N GLY A 47 7.70 11.87 2.26
CA GLY A 47 8.76 11.06 1.65
C GLY A 47 8.22 10.17 0.53
N ALA A 48 7.09 9.50 0.76
CA ALA A 48 6.45 8.64 -0.23
C ALA A 48 6.07 9.40 -1.52
N HIS A 49 5.41 10.56 -1.40
CA HIS A 49 5.07 11.41 -2.54
C HIS A 49 6.31 11.79 -3.37
N ASN A 50 7.40 12.19 -2.71
CA ASN A 50 8.64 12.52 -3.42
C ASN A 50 9.24 11.33 -4.17
N THR A 51 9.15 10.13 -3.59
CA THR A 51 9.63 8.89 -4.21
C THR A 51 8.78 8.52 -5.43
N PHE A 52 7.45 8.52 -5.30
CA PHE A 52 6.56 8.17 -6.40
C PHE A 52 6.61 9.18 -7.55
N GLN A 53 6.72 10.49 -7.25
CA GLN A 53 6.89 11.51 -8.28
C GLN A 53 8.21 11.37 -9.05
N HIS A 54 9.31 10.98 -8.38
CA HIS A 54 10.57 10.64 -9.08
C HIS A 54 10.42 9.37 -9.91
N TRP A 55 9.70 8.37 -9.40
CA TRP A 55 9.41 7.15 -10.15
C TRP A 55 8.64 7.47 -11.43
N GLU A 56 7.57 8.27 -11.35
CA GLU A 56 6.78 8.73 -12.51
C GLU A 56 7.63 9.47 -13.55
N GLN A 57 8.59 10.29 -13.12
CA GLN A 57 9.49 10.99 -14.05
C GLN A 57 10.44 10.05 -14.79
N SER A 58 10.89 8.98 -14.11
CA SER A 58 11.84 8.00 -14.67
C SER A 58 11.15 6.84 -15.41
N HIS A 59 9.87 6.58 -15.11
CA HIS A 59 9.04 5.52 -15.69
C HIS A 59 7.67 6.09 -16.13
N PRO A 60 7.63 7.01 -17.11
CA PRO A 60 6.42 7.76 -17.46
C PRO A 60 5.27 6.90 -18.02
N ASP A 61 5.57 5.68 -18.47
CA ASP A 61 4.58 4.75 -18.98
C ASP A 61 4.10 3.73 -17.93
N ASP A 62 4.71 3.69 -16.73
CA ASP A 62 4.34 2.74 -15.67
C ASP A 62 3.09 3.22 -14.90
N PRO A 63 1.96 2.50 -14.95
CA PRO A 63 0.75 2.87 -14.23
C PRO A 63 0.89 2.77 -12.71
N MET A 64 1.86 2.03 -12.18
CA MET A 64 2.04 1.92 -10.74
C MET A 64 2.58 3.18 -10.08
N GLY A 65 3.31 4.04 -10.79
CA GLY A 65 3.74 5.34 -10.26
C GLY A 65 2.57 6.15 -9.69
N PRO A 66 1.62 6.60 -10.55
CA PRO A 66 0.50 7.42 -10.11
C PRO A 66 -0.47 6.68 -9.17
N VAL A 67 -0.70 5.37 -9.37
CA VAL A 67 -1.58 4.62 -8.45
C VAL A 67 -0.97 4.53 -7.04
N SER A 68 0.35 4.45 -6.92
CA SER A 68 1.04 4.48 -5.63
C SER A 68 0.99 5.88 -4.99
N ASP A 69 1.13 6.95 -5.78
CA ASP A 69 1.00 8.32 -5.28
C ASP A 69 -0.42 8.63 -4.79
N ALA A 70 -1.44 8.12 -5.49
CA ALA A 70 -2.82 8.12 -5.03
C ALA A 70 -2.98 7.40 -3.67
N ALA A 71 -2.31 6.26 -3.48
CA ALA A 71 -2.32 5.57 -2.20
C ALA A 71 -1.72 6.45 -1.09
N ALA A 72 -0.60 7.15 -1.35
CA ALA A 72 -0.02 8.10 -0.39
C ALA A 72 -1.03 9.21 0.00
N TYR A 73 -1.76 9.78 -0.97
CA TYR A 73 -2.80 10.78 -0.67
C TYR A 73 -3.90 10.20 0.23
N LEU A 74 -4.45 9.02 -0.13
CA LEU A 74 -5.53 8.39 0.63
C LEU A 74 -5.12 8.08 2.08
N PHE A 75 -3.97 7.43 2.26
CA PHE A 75 -3.53 7.01 3.59
C PHE A 75 -3.02 8.19 4.44
N SER A 76 -2.49 9.25 3.82
CA SER A 76 -2.21 10.50 4.54
C SER A 76 -3.49 11.13 5.09
N GLU A 77 -4.57 11.09 4.30
CA GLU A 77 -5.86 11.61 4.72
C GLU A 77 -6.53 10.74 5.77
N PHE A 78 -6.39 9.41 5.67
CA PHE A 78 -6.82 8.50 6.74
C PHE A 78 -6.07 8.77 8.05
N ASN A 79 -4.78 9.07 7.99
CA ASN A 79 -3.99 9.42 9.16
C ASN A 79 -4.45 10.78 9.76
N ARG A 80 -4.61 11.81 8.91
CA ARG A 80 -5.07 13.15 9.34
C ARG A 80 -6.46 13.11 9.98
N LEU A 81 -7.36 12.31 9.42
CA LEU A 81 -8.72 12.09 9.91
C LEU A 81 -8.79 11.06 11.04
N ARG A 82 -7.66 10.47 11.43
CA ARG A 82 -7.54 9.41 12.46
C ARG A 82 -8.39 8.17 12.19
N ILE A 83 -8.73 7.92 10.92
CA ILE A 83 -9.42 6.71 10.46
C ILE A 83 -8.61 5.47 10.82
N LEU A 84 -7.28 5.51 10.65
CA LEU A 84 -6.38 4.39 10.97
C LEU A 84 -6.38 4.00 12.45
N GLU A 85 -6.60 4.96 13.35
CA GLU A 85 -6.63 4.71 14.81
C GLU A 85 -7.97 4.13 15.26
N PHE A 86 -9.07 4.68 14.75
CA PHE A 86 -10.37 4.38 15.29
C PHE A 86 -11.11 3.28 14.49
N ASP A 87 -11.04 3.25 13.16
CA ASP A 87 -11.84 2.29 12.38
C ASP A 87 -11.28 0.88 12.36
N LEU A 88 -9.96 0.73 12.59
CA LEU A 88 -9.31 -0.58 12.60
C LEU A 88 -9.37 -1.27 13.98
N PHE A 89 -9.42 -0.50 15.08
CA PHE A 89 -9.12 -1.05 16.42
C PHE A 89 -10.16 -0.77 17.52
N THR A 90 -11.24 -0.03 17.25
CA THR A 90 -12.27 0.22 18.28
C THR A 90 -13.51 -0.66 18.11
N GLU A 91 -14.02 -1.16 19.25
CA GLU A 91 -15.31 -1.85 19.35
C GLU A 91 -16.48 -0.89 19.05
N ASP A 92 -17.58 -1.45 18.53
CA ASP A 92 -18.72 -0.75 17.95
C ASP A 92 -19.31 0.39 18.82
N GLU A 93 -19.25 0.30 20.15
CA GLU A 93 -19.82 1.31 21.07
C GLU A 93 -19.10 2.67 21.03
N LYS A 94 -17.85 2.75 20.56
CA LYS A 94 -17.13 4.03 20.39
C LYS A 94 -17.43 4.70 19.04
N PHE A 95 -18.15 4.03 18.15
CA PHE A 95 -18.45 4.51 16.80
C PHE A 95 -19.41 5.71 16.81
N GLU A 96 -20.36 5.76 17.76
CA GLU A 96 -21.40 6.80 17.81
C GLU A 96 -20.90 8.18 18.29
N LYS A 97 -19.69 8.29 18.85
CA LYS A 97 -19.17 9.53 19.44
C LYS A 97 -18.12 10.26 18.59
N ARG A 98 -17.95 9.88 17.32
CA ARG A 98 -16.90 10.50 16.48
C ARG A 98 -17.28 11.90 15.98
N PRO A 99 -16.31 12.83 15.91
CA PRO A 99 -16.47 14.06 15.16
C PRO A 99 -16.83 13.75 13.71
N LYS A 100 -17.69 14.58 13.11
CA LYS A 100 -17.96 14.53 11.68
C LYS A 100 -16.63 14.69 10.92
N LEU A 101 -16.33 13.75 10.03
CA LEU A 101 -15.15 13.84 9.18
C LEU A 101 -15.20 15.13 8.36
N ALA A 102 -14.06 15.80 8.24
CA ALA A 102 -13.89 16.98 7.40
C ALA A 102 -12.76 16.70 6.38
N PRO A 103 -13.06 15.94 5.31
CA PRO A 103 -12.07 15.58 4.31
C PRO A 103 -11.59 16.81 3.55
N ASP A 104 -10.30 16.85 3.22
CA ASP A 104 -9.71 17.96 2.46
C ASP A 104 -10.04 17.81 0.96
N PRO A 105 -10.78 18.76 0.36
CA PRO A 105 -11.11 18.69 -1.06
C PRO A 105 -9.88 18.75 -1.97
N ALA A 106 -8.79 19.40 -1.55
CA ALA A 106 -7.56 19.44 -2.35
C ALA A 106 -6.89 18.07 -2.43
N VAL A 107 -6.84 17.34 -1.31
CA VAL A 107 -6.32 15.96 -1.26
C VAL A 107 -7.19 15.05 -2.13
N ARG A 108 -8.52 15.20 -2.09
CA ARG A 108 -9.43 14.47 -2.99
C ARG A 108 -9.10 14.71 -4.46
N THR A 109 -8.88 15.97 -4.86
CA THR A 109 -8.57 16.31 -6.25
C THR A 109 -7.25 15.67 -6.70
N LEU A 110 -6.22 15.69 -5.85
CA LEU A 110 -4.93 15.07 -6.15
C LEU A 110 -5.05 13.55 -6.25
N PHE A 111 -5.74 12.91 -5.29
CA PHE A 111 -6.06 11.49 -5.31
C PHE A 111 -6.75 11.05 -6.62
N GLU A 112 -7.82 11.74 -7.02
CA GLU A 112 -8.55 11.41 -8.25
C GLU A 112 -7.73 11.70 -9.51
N THR A 113 -6.87 12.72 -9.49
CA THR A 113 -5.97 13.04 -10.61
C THR A 113 -4.99 11.91 -10.85
N GLU A 114 -4.34 11.43 -9.79
CA GLU A 114 -3.36 10.35 -9.88
C GLU A 114 -4.03 9.02 -10.26
N LEU A 115 -5.18 8.68 -9.67
CA LEU A 115 -5.92 7.49 -10.11
C LEU A 115 -6.37 7.57 -11.58
N SER A 116 -6.79 8.75 -12.05
CA SER A 116 -7.15 8.94 -13.45
C SER A 116 -5.95 8.76 -14.39
N ARG A 117 -4.75 9.23 -13.99
CA ARG A 117 -3.51 9.01 -14.74
C ARG A 117 -3.15 7.52 -14.76
N GLY A 118 -3.20 6.85 -13.62
CA GLY A 118 -2.97 5.42 -13.50
C GLY A 118 -3.90 4.58 -14.37
N ASP A 119 -5.21 4.87 -14.35
CA ASP A 119 -6.19 4.20 -15.20
C ASP A 119 -5.89 4.42 -16.69
N GLN A 120 -5.51 5.63 -17.11
CA GLN A 120 -5.18 5.91 -18.50
C GLN A 120 -3.99 5.09 -18.98
N LEU A 121 -2.92 5.05 -18.19
CA LEU A 121 -1.72 4.26 -18.49
C LEU A 121 -2.04 2.76 -18.51
N ALA A 122 -2.69 2.26 -17.47
CA ALA A 122 -3.01 0.85 -17.35
C ALA A 122 -3.95 0.37 -18.46
N ASN A 123 -5.01 1.13 -18.77
CA ASN A 123 -5.95 0.76 -19.84
C ASN A 123 -5.29 0.81 -21.22
N ARG A 124 -4.35 1.74 -21.47
CA ARG A 124 -3.55 1.75 -22.69
C ARG A 124 -2.72 0.47 -22.82
N GLN A 125 -2.04 0.07 -21.74
CA GLN A 125 -1.23 -1.13 -21.71
C GLN A 125 -2.08 -2.40 -21.86
N VAL A 126 -3.22 -2.51 -21.17
CA VAL A 126 -4.16 -3.64 -21.29
C VAL A 126 -4.77 -3.73 -22.69
N SER A 127 -5.02 -2.59 -23.35
CA SER A 127 -5.52 -2.58 -24.73
C SER A 127 -4.51 -3.16 -25.72
N ALA A 128 -3.22 -2.94 -25.48
CA ALA A 128 -2.14 -3.50 -26.29
C ALA A 128 -1.79 -4.95 -25.92
N SER A 129 -1.83 -5.27 -24.63
CA SER A 129 -1.57 -6.59 -24.07
C SER A 129 -2.58 -6.89 -22.96
N PRO A 130 -3.68 -7.61 -23.25
CA PRO A 130 -4.76 -7.86 -22.29
C PRO A 130 -4.35 -8.57 -20.99
N ASN A 131 -3.14 -9.12 -20.98
CA ASN A 131 -2.55 -9.95 -19.94
C ASN A 131 -1.33 -9.29 -19.28
N ASN A 132 -1.14 -7.99 -19.51
CA ASN A 132 -0.06 -7.24 -18.85
C ASN A 132 -0.29 -7.24 -17.33
N GLU A 133 0.60 -7.93 -16.61
CA GLU A 133 0.51 -8.13 -15.17
C GLU A 133 0.54 -6.82 -14.38
N GLU A 134 1.48 -5.93 -14.68
CA GLU A 134 1.65 -4.64 -14.00
C GLU A 134 0.43 -3.73 -14.19
N ALA A 135 -0.09 -3.65 -15.42
CA ALA A 135 -1.27 -2.86 -15.72
C ALA A 135 -2.54 -3.41 -15.04
N LEU A 136 -2.71 -4.74 -15.02
CA LEU A 136 -3.82 -5.35 -14.30
C LEU A 136 -3.69 -5.12 -12.79
N LEU A 137 -2.48 -5.25 -12.22
CA LEU A 137 -2.24 -4.99 -10.80
C LEU A 137 -2.53 -3.53 -10.43
N ALA A 138 -2.12 -2.57 -11.28
CA ALA A 138 -2.43 -1.16 -11.09
C ALA A 138 -3.95 -0.90 -11.08
N LEU A 139 -4.72 -1.54 -11.96
CA LEU A 139 -6.17 -1.46 -11.95
C LEU A 139 -6.80 -2.10 -10.69
N VAL A 140 -6.22 -3.20 -10.18
CA VAL A 140 -6.64 -3.80 -8.90
C VAL A 140 -6.49 -2.76 -7.77
N PHE A 141 -5.32 -2.13 -7.68
CA PHE A 141 -5.01 -1.14 -6.65
C PHE A 141 -5.90 0.10 -6.79
N ALA A 142 -6.04 0.65 -8.00
CA ALA A 142 -6.84 1.83 -8.25
C ALA A 142 -8.32 1.64 -7.84
N ASN A 143 -8.90 0.47 -8.15
CA ASN A 143 -10.26 0.14 -7.69
C ASN A 143 -10.34 -0.09 -6.18
N GLY A 144 -9.33 -0.72 -5.57
CA GLY A 144 -9.25 -0.88 -4.11
C GLY A 144 -9.23 0.46 -3.38
N LEU A 145 -8.38 1.38 -3.82
CA LEU A 145 -8.27 2.73 -3.26
C LEU A 145 -9.57 3.53 -3.37
N ARG A 146 -10.29 3.43 -4.51
CA ARG A 146 -11.62 4.04 -4.66
C ARG A 146 -12.66 3.44 -3.74
N SER A 147 -12.60 2.12 -3.54
CA SER A 147 -13.46 1.43 -2.59
C SER A 147 -13.25 1.96 -1.17
N ASP A 148 -12.00 2.06 -0.75
CA ASP A 148 -11.60 2.56 0.56
C ASP A 148 -11.98 4.03 0.76
N TYR A 149 -11.75 4.90 -0.23
CA TYR A 149 -12.18 6.31 -0.15
C TYR A 149 -13.71 6.41 -0.02
N ALA A 150 -14.46 5.69 -0.86
CA ALA A 150 -15.92 5.72 -0.84
C ALA A 150 -16.49 5.20 0.49
N ALA A 151 -15.93 4.12 1.05
CA ALA A 151 -16.39 3.52 2.30
C ALA A 151 -15.98 4.36 3.52
N MET A 152 -14.71 4.75 3.62
CA MET A 152 -14.13 5.27 4.85
C MET A 152 -14.30 6.79 4.98
N ILE A 153 -14.25 7.53 3.86
CA ILE A 153 -14.38 8.98 3.82
C ILE A 153 -15.81 9.40 3.45
N GLU A 154 -16.34 8.94 2.32
CA GLU A 154 -17.65 9.40 1.82
C GLU A 154 -18.85 8.67 2.42
N LYS A 155 -18.63 7.53 3.10
CA LYS A 155 -19.67 6.63 3.63
C LYS A 155 -20.67 6.15 2.56
N LYS A 156 -20.22 6.05 1.30
CA LYS A 156 -21.00 5.56 0.15
C LYS A 156 -20.80 4.06 -0.04
N ASN A 157 -21.40 3.26 0.84
CA ASN A 157 -21.20 1.80 0.87
C ASN A 157 -21.49 1.10 -0.48
N LEU A 158 -22.53 1.50 -1.21
CA LEU A 158 -22.84 0.88 -2.51
C LEU A 158 -21.77 1.17 -3.57
N ALA A 159 -21.26 2.41 -3.61
CA ALA A 159 -20.16 2.76 -4.50
C ALA A 159 -18.88 1.99 -4.12
N ALA A 160 -18.59 1.88 -2.83
CA ALA A 160 -17.46 1.09 -2.33
C ALA A 160 -17.55 -0.38 -2.74
N LEU A 161 -18.72 -1.01 -2.59
CA LEU A 161 -18.96 -2.39 -3.02
C LEU A 161 -18.76 -2.58 -4.53
N ASN A 162 -19.23 -1.62 -5.35
CA ASN A 162 -19.03 -1.67 -6.80
C ASN A 162 -17.53 -1.63 -7.17
N TYR A 163 -16.75 -0.74 -6.54
CA TYR A 163 -15.31 -0.68 -6.75
C TYR A 163 -14.59 -1.94 -6.24
N SER A 164 -14.98 -2.47 -5.08
CA SER A 164 -14.42 -3.72 -4.55
C SER A 164 -14.67 -4.89 -5.51
N LYS A 165 -15.88 -4.99 -6.08
CA LYS A 165 -16.22 -6.01 -7.07
C LYS A 165 -15.40 -5.85 -8.34
N ALA A 166 -15.22 -4.62 -8.82
CA ALA A 166 -14.37 -4.33 -9.98
C ALA A 166 -12.91 -4.73 -9.72
N SER A 167 -12.35 -4.37 -8.56
CA SER A 167 -11.00 -4.77 -8.14
C SER A 167 -10.84 -6.29 -8.12
N ARG A 168 -11.81 -7.00 -7.53
CA ARG A 168 -11.83 -8.47 -7.50
C ARG A 168 -11.85 -9.10 -8.90
N GLN A 169 -12.71 -8.62 -9.80
CA GLN A 169 -12.80 -9.15 -11.16
C GLN A 169 -11.48 -9.01 -11.92
N VAL A 170 -10.80 -7.87 -11.77
CA VAL A 170 -9.47 -7.67 -12.36
C VAL A 170 -8.43 -8.58 -11.70
N ALA A 171 -8.48 -8.73 -10.37
CA ALA A 171 -7.58 -9.60 -9.62
C ALA A 171 -7.73 -11.07 -10.00
N GLU A 172 -8.96 -11.57 -10.15
CA GLU A 172 -9.24 -12.94 -10.60
C GLU A 172 -8.70 -13.17 -12.02
N LYS A 173 -8.88 -12.21 -12.92
CA LYS A 173 -8.28 -12.25 -14.27
C LYS A 173 -6.75 -12.32 -14.18
N LEU A 174 -6.13 -11.42 -13.41
CA LEU A 174 -4.68 -11.40 -13.20
C LEU A 174 -4.17 -12.74 -12.65
N LEU A 175 -4.78 -13.25 -11.59
CA LEU A 175 -4.37 -14.49 -10.94
C LEU A 175 -4.58 -15.74 -11.80
N SER A 176 -5.49 -15.69 -12.78
CA SER A 176 -5.65 -16.79 -13.76
C SER A 176 -4.42 -16.96 -14.66
N GLN A 177 -3.57 -15.94 -14.75
CA GLN A 177 -2.39 -15.90 -15.63
C GLN A 177 -1.09 -15.87 -14.81
N SER A 178 -1.10 -15.07 -13.75
CA SER A 178 0.02 -14.86 -12.83
C SER A 178 -0.38 -15.23 -11.40
N PRO A 179 -0.47 -16.53 -11.06
CA PRO A 179 -0.83 -16.98 -9.71
C PRO A 179 0.23 -16.62 -8.66
N SER A 180 1.41 -16.16 -9.08
CA SER A 180 2.47 -15.62 -8.22
C SER A 180 2.31 -14.14 -7.88
N CYS A 181 1.35 -13.43 -8.49
CA CYS A 181 1.08 -12.03 -8.18
C CYS A 181 0.32 -11.92 -6.85
N TYR A 182 1.03 -12.11 -5.74
CA TYR A 182 0.40 -12.39 -4.46
C TYR A 182 -0.38 -11.21 -3.88
N ASP A 183 -0.05 -9.98 -4.27
CA ASP A 183 -0.80 -8.77 -3.88
C ASP A 183 -2.24 -8.77 -4.41
N ALA A 184 -2.50 -9.41 -5.56
CA ALA A 184 -3.83 -9.50 -6.13
C ALA A 184 -4.79 -10.35 -5.29
N TYR A 185 -4.28 -11.29 -4.47
CA TYR A 185 -5.14 -12.07 -3.57
C TYR A 185 -5.81 -11.21 -2.48
N LEU A 186 -5.26 -10.03 -2.16
CA LEU A 186 -5.87 -9.12 -1.19
C LEU A 186 -7.28 -8.70 -1.63
N ALA A 187 -7.43 -8.30 -2.90
CA ALA A 187 -8.70 -7.85 -3.46
C ALA A 187 -9.77 -8.96 -3.46
N VAL A 188 -9.35 -10.22 -3.63
CA VAL A 188 -10.25 -11.38 -3.51
C VAL A 188 -10.64 -11.63 -2.04
N GLY A 189 -9.71 -11.47 -1.11
CA GLY A 189 -9.93 -11.76 0.31
C GLY A 189 -10.77 -10.72 1.07
N ILE A 190 -10.64 -9.43 0.72
CA ILE A 190 -11.29 -8.32 1.45
C ILE A 190 -12.82 -8.36 1.35
N GLU A 191 -13.40 -8.73 0.20
CA GLU A 191 -14.87 -8.79 0.06
C GLU A 191 -15.49 -9.81 1.02
N ASN A 192 -14.92 -11.02 1.07
CA ASN A 192 -15.37 -12.08 1.98
C ASN A 192 -15.19 -11.71 3.45
N TYR A 193 -14.10 -10.98 3.78
CA TYR A 193 -13.87 -10.49 5.14
C TYR A 193 -14.85 -9.37 5.52
N LEU A 194 -15.03 -8.33 4.70
CA LEU A 194 -15.89 -7.19 5.01
C LEU A 194 -17.37 -7.59 5.12
N LEU A 195 -17.85 -8.48 4.24
CA LEU A 195 -19.22 -8.98 4.32
C LEU A 195 -19.48 -9.85 5.57
N SER A 196 -18.43 -10.45 6.15
CA SER A 196 -18.54 -11.23 7.39
C SER A 196 -18.78 -10.38 8.65
N LEU A 197 -18.52 -9.06 8.56
CA LEU A 197 -18.62 -8.11 9.68
C LEU A 197 -20.04 -7.57 9.89
N HIS A 198 -21.00 -7.89 9.03
CA HIS A 198 -22.38 -7.46 9.22
C HIS A 198 -23.13 -8.32 10.25
N ALA A 199 -24.01 -7.66 11.02
CA ALA A 199 -24.91 -8.30 12.00
C ALA A 199 -25.68 -9.48 11.37
N ALA A 200 -26.02 -10.47 12.19
CA ALA A 200 -26.64 -11.74 11.77
C ALA A 200 -27.79 -11.64 10.74
N PRO A 201 -28.69 -10.63 10.78
CA PRO A 201 -29.79 -10.51 9.80
C PRO A 201 -29.32 -10.18 8.38
N ILE A 202 -28.25 -9.39 8.22
CA ILE A 202 -27.71 -8.98 6.91
C ILE A 202 -26.97 -10.15 6.26
N ARG A 203 -26.23 -10.96 7.05
CA ARG A 203 -25.62 -12.22 6.59
C ARG A 203 -26.65 -13.19 6.02
N TRP A 204 -27.83 -13.27 6.62
CA TRP A 204 -28.92 -14.12 6.13
C TRP A 204 -29.48 -13.62 4.79
N LEU A 205 -29.70 -12.31 4.64
CA LEU A 205 -30.20 -11.71 3.39
C LEU A 205 -29.21 -11.85 2.22
N LEU A 206 -27.91 -11.68 2.47
CA LEU A 206 -26.85 -11.89 1.48
C LEU A 206 -26.77 -13.34 1.00
N ARG A 207 -26.92 -14.31 1.91
CA ARG A 207 -26.95 -15.75 1.55
C ARG A 207 -28.12 -16.10 0.65
N MET A 208 -29.29 -15.49 0.85
CA MET A 208 -30.45 -15.72 -0.03
C MET A 208 -30.26 -15.14 -1.45
N GLY A 209 -29.43 -14.10 -1.59
CA GLY A 209 -29.05 -13.51 -2.88
C GLY A 209 -27.92 -14.23 -3.62
N GLY A 210 -27.45 -15.38 -3.12
CA GLY A 210 -26.35 -16.15 -3.72
C GLY A 210 -24.95 -15.68 -3.34
N ALA A 211 -24.80 -14.74 -2.39
CA ALA A 211 -23.49 -14.34 -1.87
C ALA A 211 -22.99 -15.39 -0.86
N GLN A 212 -22.02 -16.20 -1.28
CA GLN A 212 -21.35 -17.17 -0.43
C GLN A 212 -20.10 -16.54 0.19
N THR A 213 -20.25 -15.91 1.35
CA THR A 213 -19.12 -15.30 2.08
C THR A 213 -18.42 -16.36 2.90
N ASP A 214 -17.32 -16.91 2.38
CA ASP A 214 -16.45 -17.80 3.14
C ASP A 214 -15.36 -16.98 3.84
N LYS A 215 -15.58 -16.70 5.12
CA LYS A 215 -14.63 -15.97 5.97
C LYS A 215 -13.27 -16.65 5.99
N ASP A 216 -13.24 -17.99 5.99
CA ASP A 216 -12.00 -18.75 6.07
C ASP A 216 -11.22 -18.68 4.77
N GLU A 217 -11.91 -18.69 3.63
CA GLU A 217 -11.28 -18.42 2.33
C GLU A 217 -10.69 -16.99 2.28
N GLY A 218 -11.46 -15.98 2.72
CA GLY A 218 -10.98 -14.60 2.79
C GLY A 218 -9.72 -14.46 3.64
N ILE A 219 -9.71 -15.04 4.84
CA ILE A 219 -8.55 -15.07 5.73
C ILE A 219 -7.37 -15.83 5.10
N ALA A 220 -7.60 -16.94 4.39
CA ALA A 220 -6.54 -17.67 3.70
C ALA A 220 -5.88 -16.82 2.60
N LYS A 221 -6.65 -16.04 1.83
CA LYS A 221 -6.10 -15.10 0.82
C LYS A 221 -5.32 -13.96 1.46
N LEU A 222 -5.81 -13.42 2.58
CA LEU A 222 -5.07 -12.41 3.35
C LEU A 222 -3.75 -12.98 3.89
N LYS A 223 -3.74 -14.20 4.43
CA LYS A 223 -2.51 -14.88 4.88
C LYS A 223 -1.52 -15.10 3.74
N LEU A 224 -2.01 -15.46 2.55
CA LEU A 224 -1.17 -15.63 1.37
C LEU A 224 -0.51 -14.30 0.98
N THR A 225 -1.28 -13.22 0.94
CA THR A 225 -0.75 -11.87 0.69
C THR A 225 0.23 -11.44 1.78
N ALA A 226 -0.09 -11.66 3.05
CA ALA A 226 0.75 -11.31 4.19
C ALA A 226 2.12 -12.02 4.16
N THR A 227 2.19 -13.22 3.60
CA THR A 227 3.40 -14.05 3.57
C THR A 227 4.23 -13.82 2.30
N LYS A 228 3.58 -13.56 1.16
CA LYS A 228 4.23 -13.57 -0.15
C LYS A 228 3.98 -12.33 -1.02
N GLY A 229 3.07 -11.45 -0.59
CA GLY A 229 2.81 -10.18 -1.26
C GLY A 229 4.07 -9.32 -1.31
N HIS A 230 4.14 -8.46 -2.32
CA HIS A 230 5.27 -7.56 -2.49
C HIS A 230 4.93 -6.22 -1.85
N TYR A 231 3.93 -5.52 -2.36
CA TYR A 231 3.54 -4.21 -1.85
C TYR A 231 2.60 -4.33 -0.65
N LEU A 232 1.63 -5.25 -0.69
CA LEU A 232 0.51 -5.29 0.25
C LEU A 232 0.71 -6.27 1.40
N ALA A 233 1.85 -6.94 1.50
CA ALA A 233 2.14 -7.86 2.61
C ALA A 233 2.04 -7.19 4.00
N PRO A 234 2.57 -5.98 4.25
CA PRO A 234 2.36 -5.27 5.51
C PRO A 234 0.88 -4.93 5.76
N PHE A 235 0.17 -4.49 4.72
CA PHE A 235 -1.25 -4.16 4.84
C PHE A 235 -2.11 -5.40 5.14
N ALA A 236 -1.83 -6.54 4.51
CA ALA A 236 -2.49 -7.80 4.80
C ALA A 236 -2.26 -8.26 6.25
N ARG A 237 -1.04 -8.11 6.78
CA ARG A 237 -0.74 -8.38 8.20
C ARG A 237 -1.53 -7.48 9.14
N LEU A 238 -1.68 -6.20 8.79
CA LEU A 238 -2.51 -5.26 9.54
C LEU A 238 -3.99 -5.71 9.56
N LEU A 239 -4.56 -6.07 8.40
CA LEU A 239 -5.94 -6.57 8.33
C LEU A 239 -6.13 -7.88 9.12
N LEU A 240 -5.16 -8.77 9.10
CA LEU A 240 -5.17 -9.99 9.91
C LEU A 240 -5.09 -9.69 11.42
N ALA A 241 -4.32 -8.68 11.84
CA ALA A 241 -4.28 -8.26 13.23
C ALA A 241 -5.64 -7.71 13.68
N VAL A 242 -6.30 -6.91 12.85
CA VAL A 242 -7.65 -6.40 13.08
C VAL A 242 -8.66 -7.55 13.16
N ALA A 243 -8.59 -8.53 12.26
CA ALA A 243 -9.42 -9.72 12.31
C ALA A 243 -9.22 -10.51 13.62
N ALA A 244 -7.97 -10.73 14.03
CA ALA A 244 -7.64 -11.42 15.27
C ALA A 244 -8.19 -10.69 16.50
N LEU A 245 -8.10 -9.35 16.56
CA LEU A 245 -8.69 -8.56 17.64
C LEU A 245 -10.21 -8.71 17.73
N ARG A 246 -10.89 -8.69 16.58
CA ARG A 246 -12.35 -8.89 16.51
C ARG A 246 -12.76 -10.29 16.96
N ASP A 247 -11.94 -11.30 16.65
CA ASP A 247 -12.14 -12.67 17.10
C ASP A 247 -11.64 -12.93 18.53
N LYS A 248 -11.20 -11.87 19.25
CA LYS A 248 -10.62 -11.92 20.61
C LYS A 248 -9.35 -12.77 20.73
N ASP A 249 -8.71 -13.07 19.60
CA ASP A 249 -7.39 -13.70 19.54
C ASP A 249 -6.29 -12.66 19.75
N GLN A 250 -6.12 -12.27 21.02
CA GLN A 250 -5.10 -11.30 21.43
C GLN A 250 -3.68 -11.78 21.17
N HIS A 251 -3.44 -13.09 21.12
CA HIS A 251 -2.11 -13.64 20.86
C HIS A 251 -1.70 -13.37 19.42
N THR A 252 -2.52 -13.79 18.44
CA THR A 252 -2.24 -13.55 17.02
C THR A 252 -2.16 -12.06 16.70
N ALA A 253 -3.05 -11.25 17.27
CA ALA A 253 -3.00 -9.79 17.09
C ALA A 253 -1.69 -9.18 17.62
N ARG A 254 -1.23 -9.62 18.80
CA ARG A 254 0.03 -9.15 19.40
C ARG A 254 1.22 -9.51 18.52
N ASP A 255 1.29 -10.74 18.04
CA ASP A 255 2.43 -11.20 17.22
C ASP A 255 2.52 -10.42 15.90
N LEU A 256 1.39 -10.24 15.21
CA LEU A 256 1.33 -9.48 13.96
C LEU A 256 1.71 -8.01 14.17
N LEU A 257 1.17 -7.36 15.21
CA LEU A 257 1.49 -5.95 15.52
C LEU A 257 2.93 -5.76 16.02
N ALA A 258 3.48 -6.73 16.76
CA ALA A 258 4.88 -6.71 17.16
C ALA A 258 5.80 -6.79 15.94
N GLY A 259 5.52 -7.69 15.00
CA GLY A 259 6.26 -7.79 13.74
C GLY A 259 6.19 -6.49 12.92
N LEU A 260 4.98 -5.94 12.73
CA LEU A 260 4.79 -4.66 12.03
C LEU A 260 5.52 -3.50 12.73
N SER A 261 5.48 -3.45 14.07
CA SER A 261 6.18 -2.42 14.83
C SER A 261 7.70 -2.52 14.74
N GLN A 262 8.25 -3.72 14.56
CA GLN A 262 9.68 -3.92 14.37
C GLN A 262 10.12 -3.52 12.96
N GLU A 263 9.33 -3.86 11.95
CA GLU A 263 9.62 -3.53 10.55
C GLU A 263 9.42 -2.05 10.23
N PHE A 264 8.41 -1.41 10.83
CA PHE A 264 8.06 -0.01 10.62
C PHE A 264 8.16 0.80 11.93
N PRO A 265 9.38 1.04 12.44
CA PRO A 265 9.60 1.62 13.77
C PRO A 265 9.14 3.08 13.90
N ARG A 266 8.94 3.80 12.78
CA ARG A 266 8.42 5.18 12.80
C ARG A 266 6.89 5.23 12.84
N ASN A 267 6.22 4.10 12.63
CA ASN A 267 4.77 4.03 12.73
C ASN A 267 4.34 3.80 14.20
N ASP A 268 4.05 4.90 14.89
CA ASP A 268 3.63 4.87 16.29
C ASP A 268 2.27 4.19 16.52
N LEU A 269 1.45 4.02 15.47
CA LEU A 269 0.13 3.41 15.59
C LEU A 269 0.25 1.93 16.00
N TYR A 270 1.20 1.19 15.40
CA TYR A 270 1.43 -0.20 15.75
C TYR A 270 1.87 -0.35 17.21
N ARG A 271 2.76 0.54 17.69
CA ARG A 271 3.21 0.55 19.10
C ARG A 271 2.08 0.87 20.06
N LYS A 272 1.25 1.87 19.74
CA LYS A 272 0.11 2.27 20.57
C LYS A 272 -0.90 1.14 20.72
N GLU A 273 -1.25 0.47 19.62
CA GLU A 273 -2.21 -0.64 19.66
C GLU A 273 -1.62 -1.89 20.34
N LEU A 274 -0.35 -2.19 20.13
CA LEU A 274 0.36 -3.25 20.86
C LEU A 274 0.32 -3.01 22.38
N ALA A 275 0.59 -1.78 22.83
CA ALA A 275 0.53 -1.41 24.25
C ALA A 275 -0.90 -1.50 24.82
N ARG A 276 -1.91 -1.18 24.01
CA ARG A 276 -3.33 -1.32 24.38
C ARG A 276 -3.71 -2.78 24.62
N ILE A 277 -3.24 -3.71 23.78
CA ILE A 277 -3.52 -5.15 23.93
C ILE A 277 -2.78 -5.74 25.14
N GLN A 278 -1.62 -5.18 25.50
CA GLN A 278 -0.82 -5.64 26.64
C GLN A 278 -1.33 -5.11 27.99
N SER A 279 -2.03 -3.98 28.00
CA SER A 279 -2.59 -3.39 29.22
C SER A 279 -4.03 -3.90 29.42
N PRO A 280 -4.36 -4.66 30.47
CA PRO A 280 -5.75 -5.00 30.75
C PRO A 280 -6.57 -3.71 30.92
N PRO A 281 -7.87 -3.71 30.55
CA PRO A 281 -8.72 -2.55 30.79
C PRO A 281 -8.67 -2.22 32.28
N GLN A 282 -8.29 -0.98 32.62
CA GLN A 282 -8.34 -0.54 34.01
C GLN A 282 -9.78 -0.74 34.50
N ALA A 283 -9.96 -1.69 35.42
CA ALA A 283 -11.19 -1.79 36.19
C ALA A 283 -11.42 -0.41 36.78
N GLY A 284 -12.55 0.21 36.41
CA GLY A 284 -12.89 1.56 36.83
C GLY A 284 -12.60 1.73 38.30
N SER A 285 -11.79 2.74 38.62
CA SER A 285 -11.53 3.17 39.98
C SER A 285 -12.87 3.28 40.70
N SER A 286 -13.13 2.33 41.60
CA SER A 286 -14.11 2.43 42.65
C SER A 286 -13.70 3.57 43.57
N ALA A 287 -13.99 4.80 43.15
CA ALA A 287 -13.94 5.93 44.05
C ALA A 287 -15.20 5.85 44.93
N SER A 288 -15.03 5.13 46.03
CA SER A 288 -15.78 5.30 47.26
C SER A 288 -15.95 6.80 47.53
N ALA A 289 -17.19 7.29 47.49
CA ALA A 289 -17.60 8.46 48.23
C ALA A 289 -18.65 7.97 49.24
N ARG A 290 -18.26 8.09 50.51
CA ARG A 290 -19.12 7.92 51.69
C ARG A 290 -20.25 8.93 51.68
#